data_AF-A0A2K2DTJ3-F1
#
_entry.id   AF-A0A2K2DTJ3-F1
#
_cell.length_a   1.000
_cell.length_b   1.000
_cell.length_c   1.000
_cell.angle_alpha   90.00
_cell.angle_beta   90.00
_cell.angle_gamma   90.00
#
_symmetry.space_group_name_H-M   'P 1'
#
loop_
_entity.id
_entity.type
_entity.pdbx_description
1 polymer ?
#
loop_
_entity_poly.entity_id
_entity_poly.type
_entity_poly.pdbx_seq_one_letter_code
_entity_poly.pdbx_strand_id
1 'polypeptide(L)'
;MTKENLKDKHICEEDKEEEEEYILLELDDCLYSDIQPNAPYILSGLDTLTPTLVVGDGLKMIGEYEETVGTCYLFSESDFRCLSLVCTSTPVLKSLNLSERCSTKTHL
;
A
#
# COMPACT_ATOMS: atom_id res chain seq x y z
N MET A 1 58.39 23.69 5.81
CA MET A 1 57.59 22.92 4.83
C MET A 1 56.31 22.51 5.55
N THR A 2 55.32 23.40 5.73
CA THR A 2 54.21 23.69 4.80
C THR A 2 53.63 22.47 4.10
N LYS A 3 52.31 22.29 4.34
CA LYS A 3 51.25 22.00 3.35
C LYS A 3 51.08 20.50 2.96
N GLU A 4 49.89 19.86 2.93
CA GLU A 4 48.49 20.31 2.87
C GLU A 4 47.50 19.27 3.43
N ASN A 5 46.34 19.81 3.78
CA ASN A 5 45.09 19.16 4.13
C ASN A 5 44.46 18.55 2.86
N LEU A 6 43.90 17.35 2.93
CA LEU A 6 42.70 17.03 2.16
C LEU A 6 41.90 15.92 2.86
N LYS A 7 41.02 16.36 3.75
CA LYS A 7 39.79 15.63 4.04
C LYS A 7 38.89 15.78 2.82
N ASP A 8 39.01 14.89 1.84
CA ASP A 8 37.89 14.66 0.93
C ASP A 8 36.91 13.75 1.63
N LYS A 9 36.11 14.40 2.47
CA LYS A 9 34.82 13.93 2.93
C LYS A 9 33.98 13.81 1.66
N HIS A 10 33.98 12.63 1.04
CA HIS A 10 32.90 12.25 0.15
C HIS A 10 31.66 12.21 1.03
N ILE A 11 30.99 13.35 1.13
CA ILE A 11 29.60 13.44 1.53
C ILE A 11 28.91 12.65 0.43
N CYS A 12 28.68 11.36 0.67
CA CYS A 12 27.59 10.68 0.01
C CYS A 12 26.37 11.49 0.44
N GLU A 13 25.88 12.32 -0.46
CA GLU A 13 24.53 12.83 -0.33
C GLU A 13 23.68 11.56 -0.27
N GLU A 14 23.21 11.24 0.94
CA GLU A 14 22.14 10.29 1.13
C GLU A 14 20.95 10.92 0.41
N ASP A 15 20.81 10.58 -0.87
CA ASP A 15 19.54 10.66 -1.57
C ASP A 15 18.54 10.01 -0.60
N LYS A 16 17.69 10.84 -0.01
CA LYS A 16 16.55 10.36 0.76
C LYS A 16 15.61 9.74 -0.27
N GLU A 17 15.91 8.52 -0.70
CA GLU A 17 14.95 7.65 -1.35
C GLU A 17 13.73 7.67 -0.42
N GLU A 18 12.63 8.26 -0.91
CA GLU A 18 11.37 8.22 -0.19
C GLU A 18 11.01 6.75 -0.05
N GLU A 19 11.03 6.23 1.18
CA GLU A 19 10.63 4.86 1.45
C GLU A 19 9.13 4.73 1.12
N GLU A 20 8.83 4.10 -0.01
CA GLU A 20 7.45 3.77 -0.41
C GLU A 20 6.95 2.56 0.38
N GLU A 21 5.86 2.73 1.13
CA GLU A 21 5.17 1.64 1.83
C GLU A 21 4.01 1.11 0.99
N TYR A 22 3.98 -0.22 0.81
CA TYR A 22 2.94 -0.92 0.07
C TYR A 22 2.05 -1.72 1.04
N ILE A 23 0.73 -1.57 0.91
CA ILE A 23 -0.27 -2.32 1.67
C ILE A 23 -1.06 -3.19 0.70
N LEU A 24 -1.30 -4.46 1.06
CA LEU A 24 -2.13 -5.34 0.26
C LEU A 24 -3.61 -5.05 0.56
N LEU A 25 -4.38 -4.64 -0.46
CA LEU A 25 -5.82 -4.47 -0.36
C LEU A 25 -6.52 -5.78 -0.73
N GLU A 26 -7.26 -6.35 0.21
CA GLU A 26 -8.04 -7.57 0.01
C GLU A 26 -9.52 -7.18 -0.06
N LEU A 27 -10.15 -7.41 -1.21
CA LEU A 27 -11.57 -7.13 -1.43
C LEU A 27 -12.36 -8.42 -1.34
N ASP A 28 -13.53 -8.40 -0.69
CA ASP A 28 -14.45 -9.55 -0.67
C ASP A 28 -14.83 -9.98 -2.10
N ASP A 29 -14.89 -11.29 -2.35
CA ASP A 29 -15.10 -11.91 -3.68
C ASP A 29 -16.33 -11.37 -4.44
N CYS A 30 -17.35 -10.89 -3.72
CA CYS A 30 -18.56 -10.35 -4.32
C CYS A 30 -18.35 -8.99 -5.01
N LEU A 31 -17.26 -8.29 -4.70
CA LEU A 31 -17.04 -6.88 -5.08
C LEU A 31 -16.22 -6.71 -6.36
N TYR A 32 -15.49 -7.75 -6.78
CA TYR A 32 -14.63 -7.69 -7.96
C TYR A 32 -15.39 -7.44 -9.27
N SER A 33 -16.66 -7.85 -9.34
CA SER A 33 -17.47 -7.69 -10.57
C SER A 33 -18.07 -6.29 -10.73
N ASP A 34 -18.18 -5.54 -9.63
CA ASP A 34 -18.86 -4.23 -9.62
C ASP A 34 -17.91 -3.05 -9.83
N ILE A 35 -16.59 -3.28 -9.76
CA ILE A 35 -15.58 -2.25 -9.96
C ILE A 35 -15.20 -2.20 -11.45
N GLN A 36 -15.61 -1.14 -12.13
CA GLN A 36 -15.19 -0.90 -13.52
C GLN A 36 -13.71 -0.53 -13.60
N PRO A 37 -13.00 -0.91 -14.69
CA PRO A 37 -11.65 -0.43 -14.94
C PRO A 37 -11.60 1.10 -14.93
N ASN A 38 -10.57 1.67 -14.29
CA ASN A 38 -10.39 3.11 -14.13
C ASN A 38 -11.52 3.83 -13.36
N ALA A 39 -12.35 3.10 -12.61
CA ALA A 39 -13.31 3.73 -11.73
C ALA A 39 -12.59 4.67 -10.75
N PRO A 40 -13.09 5.92 -10.55
CA PRO A 40 -12.50 6.83 -9.58
C PRO A 40 -12.64 6.24 -8.18
N TYR A 41 -11.68 6.51 -7.30
CA TYR A 41 -11.76 6.05 -5.92
C TYR A 41 -11.21 7.07 -4.92
N ILE A 42 -11.67 6.96 -3.67
CA ILE A 42 -11.18 7.72 -2.53
C ILE A 42 -10.85 6.73 -1.42
N LEU A 43 -9.57 6.65 -1.05
CA LEU A 43 -9.10 5.90 0.12
C LEU A 43 -8.79 6.90 1.24
N SER A 44 -9.33 6.67 2.42
CA SER A 44 -9.24 7.59 3.56
C SER A 44 -9.10 6.85 4.89
N GLY A 45 -8.52 7.52 5.89
CA GLY A 45 -8.40 6.99 7.25
C GLY A 45 -7.41 5.83 7.38
N LEU A 46 -6.35 5.77 6.56
CA LEU A 46 -5.31 4.75 6.66
C LEU A 46 -4.55 4.81 8.00
N ASP A 47 -4.54 5.97 8.65
CA ASP A 47 -4.04 6.21 10.00
C ASP A 47 -4.99 5.75 11.11
N THR A 48 -6.16 5.20 10.76
CA THR A 48 -7.19 4.74 11.70
C THR A 48 -7.33 3.22 11.67
N LEU A 49 -7.94 2.63 12.69
CA LEU A 49 -8.24 1.19 12.70
C LEU A 49 -9.32 0.77 11.69
N THR A 50 -10.02 1.74 11.09
CA THR A 50 -11.17 1.51 10.20
C THR A 50 -11.09 2.41 8.97
N PRO A 51 -10.11 2.21 8.07
CA PRO A 51 -10.02 2.98 6.83
C PRO A 51 -11.26 2.74 5.96
N THR A 52 -11.51 3.66 5.04
CA THR A 52 -12.67 3.62 4.15
C THR A 52 -12.24 3.78 2.70
N LEU A 53 -12.71 2.89 1.84
CA LEU A 53 -12.57 2.97 0.39
C LEU A 53 -13.94 3.26 -0.23
N VAL A 54 -14.02 4.30 -1.05
CA VAL A 54 -15.19 4.59 -1.90
C VAL A 54 -14.77 4.46 -3.35
N VAL A 55 -15.49 3.66 -4.14
CA VAL A 55 -15.19 3.40 -5.56
C VAL A 55 -16.39 3.76 -6.44
N GLY A 56 -16.12 4.39 -7.59
CA GLY A 56 -17.11 4.71 -8.62
C GLY A 56 -18.29 5.55 -8.11
N ASP A 57 -19.50 5.11 -8.45
CA ASP A 57 -20.75 5.80 -8.17
C ASP A 57 -21.26 5.62 -6.71
N GLY A 58 -20.40 5.18 -5.79
CA GLY A 58 -20.68 5.18 -4.35
C GLY A 58 -20.59 3.84 -3.64
N LEU A 59 -19.93 2.83 -4.23
CA LEU A 59 -19.59 1.60 -3.53
C LEU A 59 -18.66 1.96 -2.35
N LYS A 60 -19.11 1.74 -1.11
CA LYS A 60 -18.37 2.11 0.10
C LYS A 60 -18.01 0.87 0.91
N MET A 61 -16.72 0.70 1.16
CA MET A 61 -16.17 -0.38 1.96
C MET A 61 -15.49 0.18 3.22
N ILE A 62 -15.58 -0.56 4.31
CA ILE A 62 -14.87 -0.29 5.55
C ILE A 62 -13.81 -1.37 5.71
N GLY A 63 -12.58 -0.94 5.96
CA GLY A 63 -11.42 -1.79 6.06
C GLY A 63 -11.09 -2.19 7.49
N GLU A 64 -10.46 -3.34 7.64
CA GLU A 64 -9.81 -3.79 8.88
C GLU A 64 -8.42 -4.32 8.56
N TYR A 65 -7.42 -3.86 9.33
CA TYR A 65 -6.05 -4.34 9.18
C TYR A 65 -5.89 -5.74 9.75
N GLU A 66 -5.24 -6.61 8.99
CA GLU A 66 -4.87 -7.95 9.43
C GLU A 66 -3.37 -8.15 9.27
N GLU A 67 -2.74 -8.65 10.34
CA GLU A 67 -1.33 -9.04 10.32
C GLU A 67 -1.21 -10.47 9.81
N THR A 68 -0.64 -10.65 8.61
CA THR A 68 -0.41 -11.96 8.01
C THR A 68 1.08 -12.31 8.06
N VAL A 69 1.38 -13.59 8.32
CA VAL A 69 2.76 -14.07 8.38
C VAL A 69 3.25 -14.40 6.96
N GLY A 70 4.34 -13.79 6.54
CA GLY A 70 4.97 -14.05 5.25
C GLY A 70 5.46 -12.80 4.54
N THR A 71 5.78 -12.94 3.27
CA THR A 71 6.25 -11.87 2.39
C THR A 71 5.47 -11.92 1.08
N CYS A 72 4.96 -10.76 0.65
CA CYS A 72 4.25 -10.64 -0.62
C CYS A 72 5.24 -10.19 -1.69
N TYR A 73 5.24 -10.90 -2.82
CA TYR A 73 6.03 -10.56 -3.99
C TYR A 73 5.09 -10.07 -5.08
N LEU A 74 5.07 -8.76 -5.29
CA LEU A 74 4.26 -8.16 -6.35
C LEU A 74 5.12 -7.95 -7.60
N PHE A 75 4.67 -8.52 -8.71
CA PHE A 75 5.27 -8.35 -10.02
C PHE A 75 4.38 -7.43 -10.86
N SER A 76 4.91 -6.30 -11.32
CA SER A 76 4.20 -5.47 -12.29
C SER A 76 4.71 -5.74 -13.70
N GLU A 77 3.80 -5.95 -14.65
CA GLU A 77 4.13 -5.90 -16.07
C GLU A 77 3.87 -4.46 -16.54
N SER A 78 4.92 -3.75 -16.90
CA SER A 78 4.81 -2.45 -17.57
C SER A 78 5.04 -2.64 -19.08
N ASP A 79 4.44 -1.79 -19.92
CA ASP A 79 4.52 -1.83 -21.40
C ASP A 79 5.97 -1.79 -21.97
N PHE A 80 6.99 -1.71 -21.11
CA PHE A 80 8.41 -1.76 -21.45
C PHE A 80 9.19 -2.71 -20.54
N ARG A 81 9.23 -4.01 -20.87
CA ARG A 81 10.26 -5.03 -20.51
C ARG A 81 11.01 -4.87 -19.17
N CYS A 82 10.35 -4.51 -18.09
CA CYS A 82 10.96 -4.56 -16.76
C CYS A 82 9.89 -5.02 -15.77
N LEU A 83 10.04 -6.24 -15.25
CA LEU A 83 9.30 -6.65 -14.07
C LEU A 83 9.91 -5.94 -12.87
N SER A 84 9.21 -4.96 -12.30
CA SER A 84 9.55 -4.51 -10.96
C SER A 84 9.02 -5.54 -9.96
N LEU A 85 9.90 -5.99 -9.06
CA LEU A 85 9.54 -6.85 -7.93
C LEU A 85 9.50 -5.97 -6.68
N VAL A 86 8.31 -5.76 -6.15
CA VAL A 86 8.16 -5.12 -4.83
C VAL A 86 8.16 -6.24 -3.78
N CYS A 87 9.10 -6.16 -2.86
CA CYS A 87 9.24 -7.07 -1.72
C CYS A 87 9.01 -6.27 -0.44
N THR A 88 8.04 -6.68 0.37
CA THR A 88 7.89 -6.15 1.72
C THR A 88 8.93 -6.82 2.62
N SER A 89 9.89 -6.05 3.17
CA SER A 89 11.00 -6.60 3.96
C SER A 89 10.59 -7.13 5.35
N THR A 90 9.32 -6.95 5.74
CA THR A 90 8.80 -7.38 7.03
C THR A 90 8.31 -8.84 6.99
N PRO A 91 8.57 -9.63 8.04
CA PRO A 91 8.03 -11.00 8.15
C PRO A 91 6.52 -11.02 8.46
N VAL A 92 5.97 -9.84 8.77
CA VAL A 92 4.54 -9.60 9.02
C VAL A 92 4.08 -8.57 8.01
N LEU A 93 3.14 -8.98 7.16
CA LEU A 93 2.44 -8.14 6.20
C LEU A 93 1.22 -7.53 6.87
N LYS A 94 0.94 -6.26 6.56
CA LYS A 94 -0.35 -5.65 6.87
C LYS A 94 -1.22 -5.73 5.62
N SER A 95 -2.20 -6.61 5.64
CA SER A 95 -3.29 -6.62 4.67
C SER A 95 -4.41 -5.71 5.16
N LEU A 96 -5.13 -5.08 4.23
CA LEU A 96 -6.35 -4.34 4.53
C LEU A 96 -7.54 -5.04 3.89
N ASN A 97 -8.32 -5.73 4.71
CA ASN A 97 -9.54 -6.42 4.30
C ASN A 97 -10.70 -5.41 4.21
N LEU A 98 -11.25 -5.23 3.02
CA LEU A 98 -12.32 -4.29 2.72
C LEU A 98 -13.63 -5.05 2.47
N SER A 99 -14.63 -4.74 3.29
CA SER A 99 -15.97 -5.34 3.20
C SER A 99 -17.06 -4.27 3.13
N GLU A 100 -18.16 -4.59 2.44
CA GLU A 100 -19.37 -3.76 2.45
C GLU A 100 -20.05 -3.88 3.82
N ARG A 101 -19.72 -2.97 4.74
CA ARG A 101 -20.48 -2.84 5.98
C ARG A 101 -21.74 -2.03 5.73
N CYS A 102 -22.83 -2.73 5.41
CA CYS A 102 -24.17 -2.17 5.55
C CYS A 102 -24.35 -1.73 7.02
N SER A 103 -24.72 -0.48 7.28
CA SER A 103 -24.84 0.11 8.63
C SER A 103 -25.95 -0.51 9.51
N THR A 104 -26.46 -1.70 9.20
CA THR A 104 -27.54 -2.36 9.94
C THR A 104 -27.12 -3.72 10.53
N LYS A 105 -26.02 -3.76 11.29
CA LYS A 105 -25.78 -4.87 12.21
C LYS A 105 -25.49 -4.35 13.63
N THR A 106 -26.49 -3.70 14.20
CA THR A 106 -26.67 -3.63 15.65
C THR A 106 -27.06 -5.03 16.10
N HIS A 107 -26.10 -5.85 16.54
CA HIS A 107 -26.43 -7.08 17.23
C HIS A 107 -26.71 -6.73 18.70
N LEU A 108 -27.97 -6.93 19.10
CA LEU A 108 -28.39 -7.05 20.50
C LEU A 108 -27.62 -8.18 21.19
#